data_AF-A0A0B4END0-F1
#
_entry.id   AF-A0A0B4END0-F1
#
_cell.length_a   1.000
_cell.length_b   1.000
_cell.length_c   1.000
_cell.angle_alpha   90.00
_cell.angle_beta   90.00
_cell.angle_gamma   90.00
#
_symmetry.space_group_name_H-M   'P 1'
#
loop_
_entity.id
_entity.type
_entity.pdbx_description
1 polymer ?
#
loop_
_entity_poly.entity_id
_entity_poly.type
_entity_poly.pdbx_seq_one_letter_code
_entity_poly.pdbx_strand_id
1 'polypeptide(L)'
;MTLDTDLQVHRGDILCLFCSILFALHVIFVGNFVRKVNPVSLGVFQFAYLALFSFVIQYPIEGLYFPKHFSFWISLCLLSVFCTSFGYILQGIAQQNISATTAGFILSLEPVISCIFGYFILKEYYTVQQCLGGIILLLSVFYISKGKEQ
;
A
#
# COMPACT_ATOMS: atom_id res chain seq x y z
N MET A 1 -6.11 15.51 4.95
CA MET A 1 -7.57 15.62 5.12
C MET A 1 -7.98 14.76 6.30
N THR A 2 -8.06 15.34 7.52
CA THR A 2 -8.71 14.77 8.74
C THR A 2 -8.83 15.81 9.87
N LEU A 3 -8.10 16.93 9.82
CA LEU A 3 -8.27 18.01 10.81
C LEU A 3 -9.48 18.87 10.47
N ASP A 4 -10.67 18.34 10.75
CA ASP A 4 -11.78 19.20 11.16
C ASP A 4 -11.52 19.64 12.61
N THR A 5 -11.99 20.82 12.99
CA THR A 5 -11.70 21.39 14.33
C THR A 5 -12.47 20.64 15.43
N ASP A 6 -13.42 19.79 15.02
CA ASP A 6 -14.11 18.82 15.85
C ASP A 6 -13.41 17.45 15.75
N LEU A 7 -12.89 16.94 16.88
CA LEU A 7 -12.21 15.63 17.02
C LEU A 7 -13.19 14.45 16.83
N GLN A 8 -13.93 14.42 15.72
CA GLN A 8 -14.86 13.35 15.40
C GLN A 8 -14.14 12.23 14.65
N VAL A 9 -14.33 11.01 15.14
CA VAL A 9 -13.89 9.81 14.45
C VAL A 9 -14.76 9.62 13.21
N HIS A 10 -14.17 9.75 12.03
CA HIS A 10 -14.89 9.54 10.78
C HIS A 10 -14.93 8.04 10.46
N ARG A 11 -15.94 7.62 9.69
CA ARG A 11 -16.04 6.22 9.21
C ARG A 11 -14.79 5.78 8.43
N GLY A 12 -14.12 6.73 7.75
CA GLY A 12 -12.88 6.49 7.03
C GLY A 12 -11.71 6.12 7.95
N ASP A 13 -11.62 6.71 9.15
CA ASP A 13 -10.54 6.41 10.10
C ASP A 13 -10.63 4.96 10.59
N ILE A 14 -11.84 4.49 10.89
CA ILE A 14 -12.10 3.10 11.30
C ILE A 14 -11.73 2.13 10.17
N LEU A 15 -12.10 2.47 8.93
CA LEU A 15 -11.79 1.64 7.78
C LEU A 15 -10.28 1.59 7.49
N CYS A 16 -9.57 2.71 7.71
CA CYS A 16 -8.12 2.79 7.58
C CYS A 16 -7.41 1.94 8.64
N LEU A 17 -7.85 1.99 9.90
CA LEU A 17 -7.31 1.13 10.96
C LEU A 17 -7.52 -0.35 10.63
N PHE A 18 -8.72 -0.73 10.20
CA PHE A 18 -9.00 -2.11 9.80
C PHE A 18 -8.14 -2.55 8.60
N CYS A 19 -7.98 -1.68 7.60
CA CYS A 19 -7.11 -1.91 6.46
C CYS A 19 -5.65 -2.14 6.89
N SER A 20 -5.13 -1.32 7.82
CA SER A 20 -3.74 -1.47 8.29
C SER A 20 -3.48 -2.81 8.97
N ILE A 21 -4.45 -3.35 9.72
CA ILE A 21 -4.36 -4.66 10.38
C ILE A 21 -4.33 -5.77 9.32
N LEU A 22 -5.24 -5.72 8.34
CA LEU A 22 -5.28 -6.69 7.25
C LEU A 22 -4.00 -6.66 6.41
N PHE A 23 -3.47 -5.47 6.12
CA PHE A 23 -2.23 -5.31 5.38
C PHE A 23 -1.04 -5.87 6.15
N ALA A 24 -0.94 -5.61 7.46
CA ALA A 24 0.11 -6.19 8.30
C ALA A 24 0.04 -7.74 8.31
N LEU A 25 -1.17 -8.30 8.42
CA LEU A 25 -1.38 -9.75 8.32
C LEU A 25 -0.96 -10.29 6.95
N HIS A 26 -1.32 -9.61 5.87
CA HIS A 26 -0.92 -9.97 4.50
C HIS A 26 0.60 -10.01 4.37
N VAL A 27 1.32 -8.99 4.82
CA VAL A 27 2.80 -8.92 4.81
C VAL A 27 3.42 -10.08 5.58
N ILE A 28 2.87 -10.46 6.74
CA ILE A 28 3.35 -11.59 7.54
C ILE A 28 3.08 -12.92 6.84
N PHE A 29 1.88 -13.12 6.29
CA PHE A 29 1.53 -14.34 5.57
C PHE A 29 2.37 -14.51 4.31
N VAL A 30 2.55 -13.45 3.51
CA VAL A 30 3.41 -13.49 2.33
C VAL A 30 4.82 -13.89 2.74
N GLY A 31 5.41 -13.26 3.75
CA GLY A 31 6.73 -13.63 4.25
C GLY A 31 6.88 -15.11 4.66
N ASN A 32 5.82 -15.74 5.16
CA ASN A 32 5.82 -17.17 5.49
C ASN A 32 5.63 -18.08 4.26
N PHE A 33 4.76 -17.69 3.33
CA PHE A 33 4.44 -18.49 2.14
C PHE A 33 5.52 -18.41 1.05
N VAL A 34 6.17 -17.27 0.84
CA VAL A 34 7.22 -17.10 -0.18
C VAL A 34 8.46 -17.97 0.05
N ARG A 35 8.61 -18.54 1.25
CA ARG A 35 9.64 -19.54 1.58
C ARG A 35 9.28 -20.96 1.10
N LYS A 36 8.00 -21.24 0.87
CA LYS A 36 7.47 -22.56 0.49
C LYS A 36 7.07 -22.63 -0.98
N VAL A 37 6.72 -21.50 -1.59
CA VAL A 37 6.24 -21.42 -2.97
C VAL A 37 6.95 -20.30 -3.74
N ASN A 38 6.94 -20.41 -5.07
CA ASN A 38 7.50 -19.38 -5.93
C ASN A 38 6.70 -18.06 -5.77
N PRO A 39 7.36 -16.91 -5.50
CA PRO A 39 6.71 -15.65 -5.18
C PRO A 39 5.94 -15.07 -6.38
N VAL A 40 6.38 -15.38 -7.60
CA VAL A 40 5.67 -14.98 -8.83
C VAL A 40 4.33 -15.71 -8.93
N SER A 41 4.31 -17.03 -8.70
CA SER A 41 3.07 -17.81 -8.69
C SER A 41 2.12 -17.34 -7.59
N LEU A 42 2.65 -17.06 -6.39
CA LEU A 42 1.85 -16.52 -5.29
C LEU A 42 1.21 -15.17 -5.67
N GLY A 43 1.98 -14.28 -6.29
CA GLY A 43 1.48 -12.99 -6.79
C GLY A 43 0.38 -13.15 -7.84
N VAL A 44 0.56 -14.03 -8.83
CA VAL A 44 -0.46 -14.29 -9.86
C VAL A 44 -1.77 -14.77 -9.24
N PHE A 45 -1.73 -15.69 -8.27
CA PHE A 45 -2.94 -16.12 -7.57
C PHE A 45 -3.57 -14.97 -6.77
N GLN A 46 -2.78 -14.18 -6.04
CA GLN A 46 -3.31 -13.05 -5.28
C GLN A 46 -4.05 -12.05 -6.18
N PHE A 47 -3.44 -11.64 -7.29
CA PHE A 47 -4.06 -10.71 -8.24
C PHE A 47 -5.26 -11.32 -8.96
N ALA A 48 -5.24 -12.62 -9.27
CA ALA A 48 -6.39 -13.31 -9.86
C ALA A 48 -7.60 -13.31 -8.90
N TYR A 49 -7.39 -13.64 -7.62
CA TYR A 49 -8.43 -13.56 -6.60
C TYR A 49 -8.94 -12.13 -6.40
N LEU A 50 -8.02 -11.16 -6.35
CA LEU A 50 -8.37 -9.73 -6.22
C LEU A 50 -9.23 -9.25 -7.39
N ALA A 51 -8.85 -9.60 -8.62
CA ALA A 51 -9.60 -9.24 -9.82
C ALA A 51 -11.00 -9.88 -9.82
N LEU A 52 -11.11 -11.16 -9.47
CA LEU A 52 -12.39 -11.87 -9.39
C LEU A 52 -13.31 -11.24 -8.33
N PHE A 53 -12.82 -11.04 -7.11
CA PHE A 53 -13.61 -10.45 -6.02
C PHE A 53 -14.00 -9.01 -6.34
N SER A 54 -13.08 -8.20 -6.85
CA SER A 54 -13.36 -6.83 -7.25
C SER A 54 -14.46 -6.79 -8.32
N PHE A 55 -14.41 -7.67 -9.31
CA PHE A 55 -15.44 -7.77 -10.35
C PHE A 55 -16.82 -8.18 -9.79
N VAL A 56 -16.87 -9.18 -8.91
CA VAL A 56 -18.12 -9.66 -8.30
C VAL A 56 -18.77 -8.60 -7.41
N ILE A 57 -17.96 -7.83 -6.66
CA ILE A 57 -18.46 -6.76 -5.78
C ILE A 57 -18.88 -5.53 -6.60
N GLN A 58 -18.16 -5.20 -7.66
CA GLN A 58 -18.44 -4.01 -8.48
C GLN A 58 -19.74 -4.15 -9.29
N TYR A 59 -20.02 -5.36 -9.80
CA TYR A 59 -21.20 -5.63 -10.62
C TYR A 59 -22.53 -5.15 -10.02
N PRO A 60 -22.87 -5.43 -8.74
CA PRO A 60 -24.12 -4.97 -8.13
C PRO A 60 -24.12 -3.50 -7.65
N ILE A 61 -22.97 -2.83 -7.51
CA ILE A 61 -22.87 -1.49 -6.90
C ILE A 61 -22.96 -0.39 -7.97
N GLU A 62 -22.04 -0.39 -8.92
CA GLU A 62 -21.87 0.71 -9.90
C GLU A 62 -22.29 0.31 -11.32
N GLY A 63 -22.55 -0.99 -11.57
CA GLY A 63 -22.80 -1.53 -12.90
C GLY A 63 -21.55 -1.54 -13.78
N LEU A 64 -21.64 -2.17 -14.97
CA LEU A 64 -20.51 -2.27 -15.89
C LEU A 64 -20.36 -0.98 -16.71
N TYR A 65 -19.55 -0.05 -16.22
CA TYR A 65 -19.17 1.14 -16.98
C TYR A 65 -17.82 0.93 -17.67
N PHE A 66 -17.83 0.84 -19.00
CA PHE A 66 -16.62 0.71 -19.81
C PHE A 66 -16.16 2.09 -20.31
N PRO A 67 -15.03 2.63 -19.82
CA PRO A 67 -14.49 3.89 -20.31
C PRO A 67 -14.01 3.74 -21.76
N LYS A 68 -14.46 4.65 -22.62
CA LYS A 68 -14.20 4.61 -24.08
C LYS A 68 -12.85 5.24 -24.48
N HIS A 69 -12.16 5.91 -23.56
CA HIS A 69 -10.92 6.62 -23.86
C HIS A 69 -9.71 5.68 -23.82
N PHE A 70 -8.97 5.61 -24.93
CA PHE A 70 -7.76 4.79 -25.02
C PHE A 70 -6.68 5.19 -23.99
N SER A 71 -6.58 6.48 -23.68
CA SER A 71 -5.64 6.98 -22.66
C SER A 71 -5.93 6.41 -21.27
N PHE A 72 -7.19 6.12 -20.94
CA PHE A 72 -7.54 5.51 -19.65
C PHE A 72 -6.96 4.11 -19.54
N TRP A 73 -7.10 3.30 -20.60
CA TRP A 73 -6.58 1.94 -20.65
C TRP A 73 -5.07 1.88 -20.54
N ILE A 74 -4.35 2.82 -21.18
CA ILE A 74 -2.89 2.94 -21.03
C ILE A 74 -2.52 3.23 -19.57
N SER A 75 -3.13 4.24 -18.95
CA SER A 75 -2.85 4.59 -17.55
C SER A 75 -3.19 3.46 -16.60
N LEU A 76 -4.31 2.75 -16.85
CA LEU A 76 -4.73 1.59 -16.07
C LEU A 76 -3.71 0.44 -16.17
N CYS A 77 -3.29 0.08 -17.39
CA CYS A 77 -2.28 -0.96 -17.59
C CYS A 77 -0.95 -0.59 -16.95
N LEU A 78 -0.50 0.67 -17.11
CA LEU A 78 0.75 1.12 -16.53
C LEU A 78 0.71 1.07 -14.99
N LEU A 79 -0.37 1.58 -14.38
CA LEU A 79 -0.50 1.56 -12.93
C LEU A 79 -0.62 0.14 -12.38
N SER A 80 -1.52 -0.68 -12.94
CA SER A 80 -1.80 -2.03 -12.42
C SER A 80 -0.67 -3.03 -12.66
N VAL A 81 -0.06 -3.04 -13.85
CA VAL A 81 0.99 -4.01 -14.18
C VAL A 81 2.34 -3.53 -13.67
N PHE A 82 2.72 -2.30 -14.02
CA PHE A 82 4.07 -1.80 -13.75
C PHE A 82 4.23 -1.25 -12.33
N CYS A 83 3.22 -0.57 -11.79
CA CYS A 83 3.32 -0.01 -10.44
C CYS A 83 2.90 -1.05 -9.38
N THR A 84 1.73 -1.64 -9.53
CA THR A 84 1.17 -2.56 -8.52
C THR A 84 1.73 -3.96 -8.63
N SER A 85 1.54 -4.65 -9.77
CA SER A 85 1.89 -6.08 -9.89
C SER A 85 3.38 -6.31 -9.71
N PHE A 86 4.20 -5.48 -10.36
CA PHE A 86 5.65 -5.53 -10.20
C PHE A 86 6.08 -5.24 -8.76
N GLY A 87 5.50 -4.22 -8.11
CA GLY A 87 5.80 -3.86 -6.72
C GLY A 87 5.53 -5.00 -5.74
N TYR A 88 4.34 -5.62 -5.80
CA TYR A 88 3.98 -6.74 -4.92
C TYR A 88 4.79 -8.02 -5.21
N ILE A 89 5.15 -8.30 -6.48
CA ILE A 89 6.03 -9.42 -6.81
C ILE A 89 7.43 -9.18 -6.26
N LEU A 90 7.99 -7.98 -6.45
CA LEU A 90 9.28 -7.61 -5.88
C LEU A 90 9.26 -7.68 -4.35
N GLN A 91 8.18 -7.22 -3.71
CA GLN A 91 8.00 -7.35 -2.28
C GLN A 91 8.04 -8.82 -1.84
N GLY A 92 7.32 -9.70 -2.54
CA GLY A 92 7.34 -11.14 -2.27
C GLY A 92 8.73 -11.76 -2.44
N ILE A 93 9.47 -11.37 -3.49
CA ILE A 93 10.86 -11.82 -3.74
C ILE A 93 11.80 -11.30 -2.64
N ALA A 94 11.70 -10.03 -2.27
CA ALA A 94 12.52 -9.43 -1.21
C ALA A 94 12.28 -10.17 0.12
N GLN A 95 11.01 -10.44 0.45
CA GLN A 95 10.61 -11.17 1.66
C GLN A 95 11.08 -12.63 1.71
N GLN A 96 11.61 -13.20 0.63
CA GLN A 96 12.29 -14.49 0.71
C GLN A 96 13.61 -14.39 1.49
N ASN A 97 14.31 -13.25 1.33
CA ASN A 97 15.64 -13.02 1.87
C ASN A 97 15.61 -12.14 3.14
N ILE A 98 14.53 -11.40 3.38
CA ILE A 98 14.38 -10.52 4.55
C ILE A 98 13.20 -10.94 5.42
N SER A 99 13.26 -10.61 6.72
CA SER A 99 12.15 -10.86 7.63
C SER A 99 10.95 -9.93 7.34
N ALA A 100 9.74 -10.35 7.72
CA ALA A 100 8.55 -9.51 7.65
C ALA A 100 8.70 -8.19 8.42
N THR A 101 9.53 -8.17 9.47
CA THR A 101 9.85 -6.93 10.20
C THR A 101 10.66 -5.97 9.34
N THR A 102 11.73 -6.45 8.69
CA THR A 102 12.55 -5.63 7.81
C THR A 102 11.74 -5.11 6.63
N ALA A 103 10.85 -5.94 6.06
CA ALA A 103 9.92 -5.51 5.03
C ALA A 103 8.96 -4.42 5.53
N GLY A 104 8.40 -4.55 6.73
CA GLY A 104 7.56 -3.52 7.36
C GLY A 104 8.30 -2.19 7.58
N PHE A 105 9.57 -2.24 7.94
CA PHE A 105 10.41 -1.04 8.04
C PHE A 105 10.60 -0.33 6.69
N ILE A 106 10.89 -1.10 5.63
CA ILE A 106 11.02 -0.55 4.26
C ILE A 106 9.69 0.07 3.80
N LEU A 107 8.57 -0.61 4.02
CA LEU A 107 7.23 -0.09 3.70
C LEU A 107 6.91 1.20 4.46
N SER A 108 7.43 1.35 5.68
CA SER A 108 7.26 2.58 6.45
C SER A 108 8.05 3.77 5.89
N LEU A 109 9.06 3.53 5.05
CA LEU A 109 9.79 4.56 4.32
C LEU A 109 9.13 4.93 2.98
N GLU A 110 8.26 4.07 2.43
CA GLU A 110 7.48 4.35 1.22
C GLU A 110 6.72 5.70 1.26
N PRO A 111 6.00 6.08 2.34
CA PRO A 111 5.33 7.39 2.39
C PRO A 111 6.29 8.57 2.34
N VAL A 112 7.54 8.41 2.81
CA VAL A 112 8.58 9.45 2.74
C VAL A 112 9.00 9.68 1.30
N ILE A 113 9.27 8.58 0.60
CA ILE A 113 9.64 8.59 -0.82
C ILE A 113 8.48 9.16 -1.65
N SER A 114 7.24 8.74 -1.34
CA SER A 114 6.02 9.25 -1.97
C SER A 114 5.84 10.75 -1.74
N CYS A 115 6.13 11.26 -0.55
CA CYS A 115 6.07 12.69 -0.25
C CYS A 115 7.08 13.49 -1.09
N ILE A 116 8.33 13.00 -1.19
CA ILE A 116 9.39 13.61 -2.00
C ILE A 116 9.00 13.64 -3.49
N PHE A 117 8.53 12.52 -4.03
CA PHE A 117 8.09 12.45 -5.42
C PHE A 117 6.81 13.26 -5.68
N GLY A 118 5.89 13.32 -4.72
CA GLY A 118 4.69 14.15 -4.81
C GLY A 118 5.02 15.65 -4.91
N TYR A 119 6.03 16.10 -4.17
CA TYR A 119 6.53 17.48 -4.28
C TYR A 119 7.19 17.74 -5.64
N PHE A 120 8.07 16.85 -6.09
CA PHE A 120 8.92 17.11 -7.25
C PHE A 120 8.23 16.86 -8.59
N ILE A 121 7.48 15.75 -8.70
CA ILE A 121 6.80 15.33 -9.94
C ILE A 121 5.41 15.95 -10.03
N LEU A 122 4.62 15.85 -8.96
CA LEU A 122 3.23 16.29 -8.92
C LEU A 122 3.07 17.77 -8.55
N LYS A 123 4.13 18.42 -8.06
CA LYS A 123 4.13 19.82 -7.57
C LYS A 123 3.05 20.07 -6.51
N GLU A 124 2.78 19.07 -5.69
CA GLU A 124 1.84 19.20 -4.57
C GLU A 124 2.45 20.04 -3.45
N TYR A 125 1.64 20.95 -2.90
CA TYR A 125 2.01 21.77 -1.75
C TYR A 125 1.51 21.12 -0.47
N TYR A 126 2.43 20.76 0.42
CA TYR A 126 2.08 20.20 1.72
C TYR A 126 1.85 21.29 2.76
N THR A 127 0.79 21.14 3.55
CA THR A 127 0.55 22.01 4.70
C THR A 127 1.52 21.70 5.84
N VAL A 128 1.73 22.66 6.74
CA VAL A 128 2.61 22.50 7.92
C VAL A 128 2.18 21.29 8.76
N GLN A 129 0.86 21.06 8.89
CA GLN A 129 0.29 19.92 9.62
C GLN A 129 0.64 18.58 8.97
N GLN A 130 0.64 18.49 7.64
CA GLN A 130 1.05 17.26 6.93
C GLN A 130 2.53 16.98 7.13
N CYS A 131 3.37 18.02 7.12
CA CYS A 131 4.79 17.88 7.37
C CYS A 131 5.07 17.39 8.81
N LEU A 132 4.40 17.98 9.80
CA LEU A 132 4.49 17.54 11.20
C LEU A 132 4.03 16.08 11.40
N GLY A 133 2.92 15.70 10.78
CA GLY A 133 2.44 14.31 10.81
C GLY A 133 3.45 13.32 10.21
N GLY A 134 4.06 13.68 9.07
CA GLY A 134 5.12 12.89 8.44
C GLY A 134 6.36 12.72 9.31
N ILE A 135 6.80 13.79 9.99
CA ILE A 135 7.94 13.73 10.92
C ILE A 135 7.64 12.81 12.12
N ILE A 136 6.44 12.90 12.71
CA ILE A 136 6.04 12.04 13.84
C ILE A 136 5.99 10.57 13.44
N LEU A 137 5.46 10.27 12.25
CA LEU A 137 5.43 8.91 11.71
C LEU A 137 6.86 8.36 11.54
N LEU A 138 7.77 9.16 10.98
CA LEU A 138 9.17 8.78 10.81
C LEU A 138 9.88 8.50 12.14
N LEU A 139 9.67 9.35 13.14
CA LEU A 139 10.25 9.17 14.48
C LEU A 139 9.73 7.89 15.14
N SER A 140 8.44 7.58 14.95
CA SER A 140 7.82 6.38 15.49
C SER A 140 8.43 5.11 14.90
N VAL A 141 8.63 5.08 13.58
CA VAL A 141 9.25 3.95 12.87
C VAL A 141 10.71 3.78 13.29
N PHE A 142 11.45 4.87 13.42
CA PHE A 142 12.84 4.85 13.87
C PHE A 142 12.98 4.29 15.30
N TYR A 143 12.07 4.71 16.21
CA TYR A 143 12.05 4.23 17.59
C TYR A 143 11.75 2.72 17.66
N ILE A 144 10.77 2.24 16.89
CA ILE A 144 10.42 0.81 16.82
C ILE A 144 11.58 -0.01 16.25
N SER A 145 12.29 0.52 15.24
CA SER A 145 13.43 -0.18 14.63
C SER A 145 14.59 -0.34 15.62
N LYS A 146 14.87 0.66 16.45
CA LYS A 146 15.91 0.63 17.50
C LYS A 146 15.68 -0.46 18.55
N GLY A 147 14.43 -0.77 18.88
CA GLY A 147 14.07 -1.77 19.89
C GLY A 147 14.36 -3.23 19.49
N LYS A 148 14.79 -3.50 18.25
CA LYS A 148 15.11 -4.86 17.76
C LYS A 148 16.61 -5.18 17.68
N GLU A 149 17.49 -4.20 17.92
CA GLU A 149 18.94 -4.41 18.01
C GLU A 149 19.43 -4.73 19.45
N GLN A 150 18.50 -4.91 20.40
CA GLN A 150 18.77 -5.43 21.75
C GLN A 150 18.11 -6.79 21.94
#